data_AF-A0A434EPI0-F1
#
_entry.id   AF-A0A434EPI0-F1
#
_cell.length_a   1.000
_cell.length_b   1.000
_cell.length_c   1.000
_cell.angle_alpha   90.00
_cell.angle_beta   90.00
_cell.angle_gamma   90.00
#
_symmetry.space_group_name_H-M   'P 1'
#
loop_
_entity.id
_entity.type
_entity.pdbx_description
1 polymer ?
#
loop_
_entity_poly.entity_id
_entity_poly.type
_entity_poly.pdbx_seq_one_letter_code
_entity_poly.pdbx_strand_id
1 'polypeptide(L)'
;LGAVLHALRDRMQPDLAAHLGSQLPILVRGAYYDQYQPSKTPEKLRSLDEFLAKIKAELEFTRPVDSKDAFKVVSKVLAHHVGEGQMIKVWESLPAEIRRVAEAQQAA
;
A
#
# COMPACT_ATOMS: atom_id res chain seq x y z
N LEU A 1 -7.35 -0.80 6.60
CA LEU A 1 -6.41 0.27 6.21
C LEU A 1 -4.96 -0.16 6.44
N GLY A 2 -4.56 -0.47 7.69
CA GLY A 2 -3.19 -0.87 8.04
C GLY A 2 -2.61 -1.97 7.14
N ALA A 3 -3.36 -3.05 6.91
CA ALA A 3 -2.90 -4.15 6.07
C ALA A 3 -2.41 -3.76 4.67
N VAL A 4 -3.16 -2.87 4.00
CA VAL A 4 -2.79 -2.36 2.67
C VAL A 4 -1.59 -1.43 2.77
N LEU A 5 -1.56 -0.58 3.79
CA LEU A 5 -0.46 0.36 4.03
C LEU A 5 0.86 -0.38 4.29
N HIS A 6 0.83 -1.46 5.07
CA HIS A 6 1.99 -2.32 5.32
C HIS A 6 2.46 -3.02 4.05
N ALA A 7 1.55 -3.61 3.28
CA ALA A 7 1.89 -4.27 2.02
C ALA A 7 2.53 -3.29 1.01
N LEU A 8 2.05 -2.05 0.93
CA LEU A 8 2.67 -1.01 0.11
C LEU A 8 4.03 -0.60 0.66
N ARG A 9 4.13 -0.29 1.95
CA ARG A 9 5.35 0.13 2.65
C ARG A 9 6.49 -0.87 2.46
N ASP A 10 6.22 -2.14 2.74
CA ASP A 10 7.26 -3.18 2.79
C ASP A 10 7.86 -3.46 1.42
N ARG A 11 7.12 -3.13 0.36
CA ARG A 11 7.52 -3.31 -1.03
C ARG A 11 8.34 -2.14 -1.60
N MET A 12 8.23 -0.96 -1.02
CA MET A 12 8.92 0.24 -1.47
C MET A 12 10.35 0.31 -0.94
N GLN A 13 11.20 1.10 -1.61
CA GLN A 13 12.48 1.50 -1.04
C GLN A 13 12.25 2.29 0.26
N PRO A 14 13.12 2.15 1.29
CA PRO A 14 12.96 2.82 2.57
C PRO A 14 12.69 4.32 2.48
N ASP A 15 13.41 5.04 1.61
CA ASP A 15 13.25 6.48 1.43
C ASP A 15 11.88 6.85 0.86
N LEU A 16 11.38 6.09 -0.10
CA LEU A 16 10.04 6.30 -0.67
C LEU A 16 8.95 5.98 0.35
N ALA A 17 9.11 4.89 1.10
CA ALA A 17 8.21 4.53 2.19
C ALA A 17 8.18 5.61 3.27
N ALA A 18 9.34 6.14 3.67
CA ALA A 18 9.44 7.22 4.62
C ALA A 18 8.76 8.51 4.12
N HIS A 19 8.94 8.84 2.84
CA HIS A 19 8.28 9.98 2.23
C HIS A 19 6.75 9.81 2.26
N LEU A 20 6.22 8.65 1.85
CA LEU A 20 4.79 8.39 1.94
C LEU A 20 4.28 8.55 3.38
N GLY A 21 4.97 7.96 4.36
CA GLY A 21 4.62 8.05 5.78
C GLY A 21 4.56 9.49 6.32
N SER A 22 5.40 10.39 5.80
CA SER A 22 5.39 11.82 6.16
C SER A 22 4.10 12.55 5.74
N GLN A 23 3.42 12.06 4.70
CA GLN A 23 2.19 12.65 4.18
C GLN A 23 0.93 12.15 4.92
N LEU A 24 1.08 11.15 5.81
CA LEU A 24 -0.06 10.56 6.52
C LEU A 24 -0.42 11.35 7.79
N PRO A 25 -1.72 11.46 8.13
CA PRO A 25 -2.17 11.98 9.43
C PRO A 25 -1.55 11.20 10.60
N ILE A 26 -1.33 11.86 11.75
CA ILE A 26 -0.54 11.32 12.86
C ILE A 26 -0.98 9.92 13.32
N LEU A 27 -2.30 9.66 13.44
CA LEU A 27 -2.83 8.36 13.85
C LEU A 27 -2.63 7.29 12.77
N VAL A 28 -2.83 7.66 11.50
CA VAL A 28 -2.62 6.76 10.36
C VAL A 28 -1.14 6.44 10.21
N ARG A 29 -0.25 7.40 10.50
CA ARG A 29 1.19 7.22 10.50
C ARG A 29 1.64 6.22 11.56
N GLY A 30 1.03 6.25 12.75
CA GLY A 30 1.25 5.24 13.79
C GLY A 30 0.93 3.84 13.29
N ALA A 31 -0.24 3.66 12.67
CA ALA A 31 -0.59 2.39 12.03
C ALA A 31 0.39 2.04 10.90
N TYR A 32 0.73 2.99 10.02
CA TYR A 32 1.64 2.78 8.88
C TYR A 32 3.01 2.26 9.28
N TYR A 33 3.57 2.70 10.41
CA TYR A 33 4.89 2.27 10.88
C TYR A 33 4.88 1.09 11.84
N ASP A 34 3.70 0.57 12.20
CA ASP A 34 3.61 -0.58 13.09
C ASP A 34 4.33 -1.80 12.49
N GLN A 35 5.12 -2.49 13.32
CA GLN A 35 5.97 -3.62 12.94
C GLN A 35 6.97 -3.38 11.78
N TYR A 36 7.26 -2.13 11.41
CA TYR A 36 8.12 -1.86 10.25
C TYR A 36 9.58 -2.29 10.49
N GLN A 37 10.16 -3.01 9.53
CA GLN A 37 11.55 -3.45 9.53
C GLN A 37 12.26 -2.97 8.25
N PRO A 38 12.79 -1.73 8.20
CA PRO A 38 13.39 -1.14 6.99
C PRO A 38 14.53 -1.99 6.40
N SER A 39 15.32 -2.66 7.23
CA SER A 39 16.45 -3.51 6.81
C SER A 39 16.03 -4.74 5.99
N LYS A 40 14.74 -5.10 6.01
CA LYS A 40 14.17 -6.20 5.23
C LYS A 40 13.44 -5.73 3.97
N THR A 41 13.47 -4.44 3.66
CA THR A 41 12.80 -3.85 2.49
C THR A 41 13.81 -3.47 1.40
N PRO A 42 13.42 -3.50 0.10
CA PRO A 42 12.09 -3.86 -0.41
C PRO A 42 11.83 -5.36 -0.43
N GLU A 43 10.62 -5.75 -0.03
CA GLU A 43 10.11 -7.11 -0.17
C GLU A 43 9.81 -7.43 -1.64
N LYS A 44 10.27 -8.60 -2.09
CA LYS A 44 10.15 -9.05 -3.48
C LYS A 44 8.80 -9.74 -3.74
N LEU A 45 7.70 -8.98 -3.70
CA LEU A 45 6.39 -9.47 -4.13
C LEU A 45 6.27 -9.32 -5.65
N ARG A 46 6.24 -10.40 -6.43
CA ARG A 46 6.32 -10.29 -7.91
C ARG A 46 4.97 -10.43 -8.60
N SER A 47 4.01 -11.08 -7.95
CA SER A 47 2.65 -11.27 -8.48
C SER A 47 1.61 -10.46 -7.71
N LEU A 48 0.48 -10.19 -8.37
CA LEU A 48 -0.69 -9.65 -7.71
C LEU A 48 -1.20 -10.59 -6.59
N ASP A 49 -1.16 -11.90 -6.82
CA ASP A 49 -1.69 -12.88 -5.86
C ASP A 49 -0.88 -12.92 -4.56
N GLU A 50 0.46 -12.85 -4.63
CA GLU A 50 1.33 -12.76 -3.44
C GLU A 50 1.02 -11.50 -2.63
N PHE A 51 0.83 -10.37 -3.33
CA PHE A 51 0.50 -9.10 -2.70
C PHE A 51 -0.87 -9.12 -2.00
N LEU A 52 -1.89 -9.66 -2.68
CA LEU A 52 -3.23 -9.79 -2.12
C LEU A 52 -3.31 -10.83 -1.00
N ALA A 53 -2.49 -11.89 -1.06
CA ALA A 53 -2.37 -12.88 0.00
C ALA A 53 -1.77 -12.27 1.27
N LYS A 54 -0.74 -11.41 1.14
CA LYS A 54 -0.18 -10.68 2.29
C LYS A 54 -1.23 -9.80 2.98
N ILE A 55 -1.99 -9.03 2.19
CA ILE A 55 -3.08 -8.20 2.72
C ILE A 55 -4.13 -9.08 3.41
N LYS A 56 -4.51 -10.20 2.80
CA LYS A 56 -5.51 -11.11 3.34
C LYS A 56 -5.07 -11.74 4.66
N ALA A 57 -3.80 -12.16 4.79
CA ALA A 57 -3.26 -12.73 6.01
C ALA A 57 -3.33 -11.75 7.17
N GLU A 58 -3.05 -10.47 6.93
CA GLU A 58 -3.13 -9.44 7.97
C GLU A 58 -4.57 -9.05 8.34
N LEU A 59 -5.53 -9.36 7.47
CA LEU A 59 -6.96 -9.17 7.70
C LEU A 59 -7.65 -10.40 8.32
N GLU A 60 -6.93 -11.51 8.54
CA GLU A 60 -7.49 -12.80 8.95
C GLU A 60 -8.33 -12.72 10.24
N PHE A 61 -7.94 -11.84 11.16
CA PHE A 61 -8.64 -11.64 12.44
C PHE A 61 -9.71 -10.53 12.41
N THR A 62 -10.00 -9.99 11.22
CA THR A 62 -10.99 -8.93 11.01
C THR A 62 -12.21 -9.51 10.30
N ARG A 63 -13.32 -8.76 10.25
CA ARG A 63 -14.48 -9.08 9.42
C ARG A 63 -14.02 -9.48 8.00
N PRO A 64 -14.65 -10.47 7.34
CA PRO A 64 -14.30 -10.85 5.98
C PRO A 64 -14.37 -9.64 5.05
N VAL A 65 -13.21 -9.19 4.60
CA VAL A 65 -13.04 -8.12 3.63
C VAL A 65 -12.22 -8.70 2.48
N ASP A 66 -12.71 -8.53 1.25
CA ASP A 66 -11.96 -8.90 0.06
C ASP A 66 -10.69 -8.02 -0.03
N SER A 67 -9.52 -8.66 -0.13
CA SER A 67 -8.24 -7.96 -0.11
C SER A 67 -8.03 -7.07 -1.34
N LYS A 68 -8.62 -7.43 -2.48
CA LYS A 68 -8.55 -6.65 -3.72
C LYS A 68 -9.39 -5.39 -3.60
N ASP A 69 -10.59 -5.49 -3.03
CA ASP A 69 -11.45 -4.32 -2.80
C ASP A 69 -10.89 -3.41 -1.71
N ALA A 70 -10.32 -3.97 -0.63
CA ALA A 70 -9.57 -3.20 0.36
C ALA A 70 -8.43 -2.41 -0.30
N PHE A 71 -7.66 -3.07 -1.18
CA PHE A 71 -6.56 -2.42 -1.89
C PHE A 71 -7.03 -1.28 -2.79
N LYS A 72 -8.11 -1.48 -3.57
CA LYS A 72 -8.69 -0.41 -4.42
C LYS A 72 -9.12 0.80 -3.60
N VAL A 73 -9.88 0.56 -2.53
CA VAL A 73 -10.44 1.64 -1.69
C VAL A 73 -9.32 2.44 -1.04
N VAL A 74 -8.32 1.77 -0.45
CA VAL A 74 -7.18 2.45 0.16
C VAL A 74 -6.35 3.21 -0.89
N SER A 75 -6.15 2.64 -2.08
CA SER A 75 -5.44 3.33 -3.18
C SER A 75 -6.14 4.61 -3.59
N LYS A 76 -7.48 4.60 -3.68
CA LYS A 76 -8.30 5.79 -3.94
C LYS A 76 -8.17 6.84 -2.85
N VAL A 77 -8.20 6.43 -1.58
CA VAL A 77 -8.04 7.33 -0.44
C VAL A 77 -6.64 7.97 -0.42
N LEU A 78 -5.60 7.20 -0.72
CA LEU A 78 -4.24 7.71 -0.84
C LEU A 78 -4.12 8.73 -1.99
N ALA A 79 -4.67 8.42 -3.16
CA ALA A 79 -4.68 9.32 -4.31
C ALA A 79 -5.41 10.65 -4.04
N HIS A 80 -6.38 10.66 -3.12
CA HIS A 80 -7.12 11.86 -2.76
C HIS A 80 -6.38 12.75 -1.73
N HIS A 81 -5.57 12.16 -0.85
CA HIS A 81 -4.95 12.88 0.27
C HIS A 81 -3.44 13.10 0.15
N VAL A 82 -2.77 12.33 -0.70
CA VAL A 82 -1.33 12.45 -0.94
C VAL A 82 -1.12 13.19 -2.26
N GLY A 83 -0.15 14.11 -2.28
CA GLY A 83 0.14 14.89 -3.50
C GLY A 83 0.44 14.01 -4.71
N GLU A 84 -0.06 14.43 -5.87
CA GLU A 84 0.00 13.67 -7.14
C GLU A 84 1.42 13.18 -7.47
N GLY A 85 2.42 14.06 -7.37
CA GLY A 85 3.81 13.70 -7.66
C GLY A 85 4.40 12.63 -6.73
N GLN A 86 3.90 12.51 -5.49
CA GLN A 86 4.28 11.41 -4.60
C GLN A 86 3.55 10.12 -4.96
N MET A 87 2.27 10.21 -5.29
CA MET A 87 1.49 9.04 -5.68
C MET A 87 2.00 8.40 -6.97
N ILE A 88 2.43 9.19 -7.95
CA ILE A 88 3.09 8.68 -9.16
C ILE A 88 4.31 7.82 -8.79
N LYS A 89 5.19 8.32 -7.91
CA LYS A 89 6.37 7.56 -7.46
C LYS A 89 6.00 6.27 -6.74
N VAL A 90 4.95 6.29 -5.91
CA VAL A 90 4.43 5.09 -5.25
C VAL A 90 3.97 4.08 -6.30
N TRP A 91 3.17 4.48 -7.29
CA TRP A 91 2.65 3.58 -8.32
C TRP A 91 3.73 3.05 -9.26
N GLU A 92 4.72 3.87 -9.62
CA GLU A 92 5.87 3.45 -10.42
C GLU A 92 6.79 2.46 -9.70
N SER A 93 6.77 2.44 -8.36
CA SER A 93 7.48 1.41 -7.58
C SER A 93 6.79 0.03 -7.59
N LEU A 94 5.54 -0.04 -8.07
CA LEU A 94 4.75 -1.27 -8.14
C LEU A 94 4.86 -1.92 -9.54
N PRO A 95 4.89 -3.27 -9.62
CA PRO A 95 4.73 -4.02 -10.84
C PRO A 95 3.42 -3.67 -11.52
N ALA A 96 3.43 -3.78 -12.85
CA ALA A 96 2.29 -3.48 -13.69
C ALA A 96 1.00 -4.18 -13.23
N GLU A 97 1.07 -5.44 -12.79
CA GLU A 97 -0.10 -6.19 -12.33
C GLU A 97 -0.77 -5.60 -11.09
N ILE A 98 0.02 -5.16 -10.10
CA ILE A 98 -0.49 -4.54 -8.88
C ILE A 98 -0.97 -3.12 -9.18
N ARG A 99 -0.19 -2.36 -9.94
CA ARG A 99 -0.50 -1.00 -10.36
C ARG A 99 -1.85 -0.93 -11.08
N ARG A 100 -2.15 -1.87 -11.99
CA ARG A 100 -3.46 -1.94 -12.68
C ARG A 100 -4.65 -2.00 -11.74
N VAL A 101 -4.52 -2.67 -10.59
CA VAL A 101 -5.62 -2.76 -9.62
C VAL A 101 -5.81 -1.44 -8.86
N ALA A 102 -4.73 -0.71 -8.59
CA ALA A 102 -4.77 0.60 -7.97
C ALA A 102 -5.32 1.69 -8.91
N GLU A 103 -4.97 1.63 -10.20
CA GLU A 103 -5.30 2.64 -11.21
C GLU A 103 -6.64 2.45 -11.91
N ALA A 104 -7.28 1.27 -11.80
CA ALA A 104 -8.54 0.94 -12.47
C ALA A 104 -9.74 1.85 -12.09
N GLN A 105 -9.55 2.86 -11.24
CA GLN A 105 -10.56 3.84 -10.85
C GLN A 105 -10.22 5.30 -11.17
N GLN A 106 -9.11 5.59 -11.85
CA GLN A 106 -8.76 6.96 -12.28
C GLN A 106 -9.34 7.33 -13.66
N ALA A 107 -9.98 6.38 -14.35
CA ALA A 107 -10.59 6.57 -15.67
C ALA A 107 -12.13 6.70 -15.66
N ALA A 108 -12.73 7.02 -14.51
CA ALA A 108 -14.18 7.19 -14.36
C ALA A 108 -14.53 8.46 -13.60
#